data_AF-A0A5M9X1M2-F1
#
_entry.id   AF-A0A5M9X1M2-F1
#
_cell.length_a   1.000
_cell.length_b   1.000
_cell.length_c   1.000
_cell.angle_alpha   90.00
_cell.angle_beta   90.00
_cell.angle_gamma   90.00
#
_symmetry.space_group_name_H-M   'P 1'
#
loop_
_entity.id
_entity.type
_entity.pdbx_description
1 polymer ?
#
loop_
_entity_poly.entity_id
_entity_poly.type
_entity_poly.pdbx_seq_one_letter_code
_entity_poly.pdbx_strand_id
1 'polypeptide(L)'
;MSDLFKKAFSLGLGLTVVSKEKIEKTVDDLVERGKLAPGESKAFVERLLERGEEEQGQLKRVIQEQVKRVLQEAGVASESDVTSLEQRVAVLEKKLAEMHQTPQLQLDESPAPSEDSPPLKGNEIE
;
A
#
# COMPACT_ATOMS: atom_id res chain seq x y z
N MET A 1 -16.89 13.52 20.39
CA MET A 1 -15.90 12.76 19.58
C MET A 1 -14.59 12.53 20.34
N SER A 2 -13.94 13.57 20.87
CA SER A 2 -12.66 13.47 21.59
C SER A 2 -12.67 12.56 22.83
N ASP A 3 -13.76 12.54 23.60
CA ASP A 3 -13.87 11.67 24.78
C ASP A 3 -13.96 10.18 24.45
N LEU A 4 -14.52 9.82 23.30
CA LEU A 4 -14.59 8.41 22.88
C LEU A 4 -13.19 7.90 22.49
N PHE A 5 -12.41 8.72 21.79
CA PHE A 5 -11.02 8.42 21.47
C PHE A 5 -10.15 8.34 22.73
N LYS A 6 -10.30 9.28 23.67
CA LYS A 6 -9.60 9.23 24.96
C LYS A 6 -9.97 7.97 25.76
N LYS A 7 -11.26 7.62 25.84
CA LYS A 7 -11.71 6.40 26.50
C LYS A 7 -11.16 5.15 25.81
N ALA A 8 -11.21 5.09 24.47
CA ALA A 8 -10.65 3.98 23.70
C ALA A 8 -9.13 3.86 23.90
N PHE A 9 -8.41 4.98 23.94
CA PHE A 9 -6.98 5.03 24.19
C PHE A 9 -6.63 4.63 25.64
N SER A 10 -7.38 5.09 26.64
CA SER A 10 -7.22 4.66 28.04
C SER A 10 -7.57 3.18 28.24
N LEU A 11 -8.58 2.66 27.52
CA LEU A 11 -8.90 1.23 27.53
C LEU A 11 -7.79 0.41 26.85
N GLY A 12 -7.27 0.91 25.72
CA GLY A 12 -6.16 0.30 25.00
C GLY A 12 -4.84 0.31 25.78
N LEU A 13 -4.56 1.38 26.51
CA LEU A 13 -3.43 1.46 27.45
C LEU A 13 -3.64 0.65 28.73
N GLY A 14 -4.89 0.39 29.13
CA GLY A 14 -5.22 -0.48 30.26
C GLY A 14 -5.11 -1.97 29.92
N LEU A 15 -5.29 -2.32 28.65
CA LEU A 15 -5.15 -3.68 28.11
C LEU A 15 -3.73 -3.95 27.60
N THR A 16 -2.70 -3.39 28.25
CA THR A 16 -1.31 -3.74 27.94
C THR A 16 -1.12 -5.24 28.15
N VAL A 17 -0.50 -5.88 27.16
CA VAL A 17 -0.20 -7.32 27.08
C VAL A 17 0.05 -7.92 28.46
N VAL A 18 -0.82 -8.85 28.87
CA VAL A 18 -0.62 -9.63 30.10
C VAL A 18 0.66 -10.44 29.90
N SER A 19 1.69 -10.19 30.71
CA SER A 19 2.96 -10.92 30.62
C SER A 19 2.80 -12.35 31.12
N LYS A 20 3.67 -13.25 30.65
CA LYS A 20 3.75 -14.64 31.13
C LYS A 20 3.85 -14.71 32.65
N GLU A 21 4.70 -13.88 33.25
CA GLU A 21 4.87 -13.78 34.71
C GLU A 21 3.57 -13.42 35.43
N LYS A 22 2.75 -12.54 34.82
CA LYS A 22 1.46 -12.16 35.40
C LYS A 22 0.47 -13.31 35.33
N ILE A 23 0.47 -14.07 34.23
CA ILE A 23 -0.35 -15.28 34.06
C ILE A 23 0.04 -16.33 35.09
N GLU A 24 1.34 -16.66 35.18
CA GLU A 24 1.89 -17.61 36.15
C GLU A 24 1.46 -17.25 37.57
N LYS A 25 1.64 -16.00 37.99
CA LYS A 25 1.22 -15.53 39.31
C LYS A 25 -0.27 -15.71 39.58
N THR A 26 -1.14 -15.40 38.60
CA THR A 26 -2.59 -15.63 38.76
C THR A 26 -2.96 -17.10 38.82
N VAL A 27 -2.23 -17.96 38.13
CA VAL A 27 -2.45 -19.41 38.15
C VAL A 27 -1.97 -20.01 39.47
N ASP A 28 -0.83 -19.53 39.99
CA ASP A 28 -0.30 -19.91 41.31
C ASP A 28 -1.26 -19.51 42.43
N ASP A 29 -1.81 -18.29 42.41
CA ASP A 29 -2.88 -17.85 43.33
C ASP A 29 -4.09 -18.79 43.27
N LEU A 30 -4.39 -19.37 42.10
CA LEU A 30 -5.48 -20.32 41.90
C LEU A 30 -5.19 -21.68 42.53
N VAL A 31 -3.92 -22.11 42.48
CA VAL A 31 -3.43 -23.31 43.15
C VAL A 31 -3.48 -23.14 44.67
N GLU A 32 -2.98 -22.02 45.19
CA GLU A 32 -2.99 -21.71 46.63
C GLU A 32 -4.41 -21.69 47.21
N ARG A 33 -5.37 -21.20 46.42
CA ARG A 33 -6.80 -21.19 46.78
C ARG A 33 -7.48 -22.56 46.63
N GLY A 34 -6.75 -23.60 46.25
CA GLY A 34 -7.27 -24.95 46.02
C GLY A 34 -8.21 -25.07 44.82
N LYS A 35 -8.22 -24.07 43.93
CA LYS A 35 -9.08 -24.03 42.73
C LYS A 35 -8.44 -24.72 41.51
N LEU A 36 -7.14 -25.01 41.59
CA LEU A 36 -6.40 -25.72 40.54
C LEU A 36 -5.39 -26.66 41.20
N ALA A 37 -5.24 -27.87 40.66
CA ALA A 37 -4.27 -28.82 41.19
C ALA A 37 -2.83 -28.36 40.88
N PRO A 38 -1.86 -28.50 41.82
CA PRO A 38 -0.47 -28.13 41.58
C PRO A 38 0.17 -28.85 40.37
N GLY A 39 -0.27 -30.08 40.09
CA GLY A 39 0.21 -30.84 38.94
C GLY A 39 -0.29 -30.32 37.58
N GLU A 40 -1.33 -29.48 37.58
CA GLU A 40 -1.99 -28.98 36.36
C GLU A 40 -1.67 -27.51 36.06
N SER A 41 -1.01 -26.79 36.98
CA SER A 41 -0.74 -25.35 36.85
C SER A 41 0.06 -25.00 35.61
N LYS A 42 1.18 -25.70 35.37
CA LYS A 42 2.05 -25.47 34.19
C LYS A 42 1.32 -25.69 32.88
N ALA A 43 0.58 -26.79 32.77
CA ALA A 43 -0.20 -27.11 31.58
C ALA A 43 -1.32 -26.09 31.35
N PHE A 44 -1.89 -25.51 32.41
CA PHE A 44 -2.89 -24.46 32.29
C PHE A 44 -2.27 -23.13 31.81
N VAL A 45 -1.10 -22.75 32.32
CA VAL A 45 -0.35 -21.58 31.84
C VAL A 45 -0.02 -21.71 30.35
N GLU A 46 0.51 -22.87 29.93
CA GLU A 46 0.83 -23.11 28.51
C GLU A 46 -0.40 -22.99 27.61
N ARG A 47 -1.53 -23.61 28.00
CA ARG A 47 -2.79 -23.48 27.24
C ARG A 47 -3.28 -22.02 27.15
N LEU A 48 -3.13 -21.23 28.21
CA LEU A 48 -3.52 -19.81 28.20
C LEU A 48 -2.62 -18.99 27.29
N LEU A 49 -1.32 -19.28 27.25
CA LEU A 49 -0.38 -18.61 26.36
C LEU A 49 -0.67 -18.96 24.90
N GLU A 50 -0.75 -20.25 24.57
CA GLU A 50 -0.99 -20.73 23.21
C GLU A 50 -2.30 -20.19 22.65
N ARG A 51 -3.38 -20.30 23.44
CA ARG A 51 -4.67 -19.73 23.05
C ARG A 51 -4.63 -18.20 22.95
N GLY A 52 -3.92 -17.55 23.87
CA GLY A 52 -3.74 -16.10 23.85
C GLY A 52 -3.05 -15.61 22.58
N GLU A 53 -2.01 -16.30 22.13
CA GLU A 53 -1.29 -16.01 20.89
C GLU A 53 -2.18 -16.18 19.65
N GLU A 54 -2.94 -17.27 19.59
CA GLU A 54 -3.88 -17.53 18.49
C GLU A 54 -4.95 -16.45 18.39
N GLU A 55 -5.62 -16.15 19.51
CA GLU A 55 -6.70 -15.15 19.59
C GLU A 55 -6.17 -13.73 19.31
N GLN A 56 -4.97 -13.39 19.80
CA GLN A 56 -4.32 -12.11 19.46
C GLN A 56 -4.07 -12.00 17.95
N GLY A 57 -3.61 -13.07 17.31
CA GLY A 57 -3.35 -13.10 15.87
C GLY A 57 -4.62 -12.90 15.04
N GLN A 58 -5.74 -13.48 15.47
CA GLN A 58 -7.04 -13.29 14.83
C GLN A 58 -7.57 -11.86 15.07
N LEU A 59 -7.52 -11.38 16.30
CA LEU A 59 -7.96 -10.03 16.66
C LEU A 59 -7.18 -8.96 15.89
N LYS A 60 -5.85 -9.11 15.79
CA LYS A 60 -5.00 -8.19 15.03
C LYS A 60 -5.41 -8.11 13.55
N ARG A 61 -5.72 -9.25 12.93
CA ARG A 61 -6.20 -9.30 11.53
C ARG A 61 -7.51 -8.55 11.37
N VAL A 62 -8.49 -8.82 12.24
CA VAL A 62 -9.79 -8.14 12.21
C VAL A 62 -9.62 -6.63 12.37
N ILE A 63 -8.81 -6.19 13.34
CA ILE A 63 -8.54 -4.76 13.55
C ILE A 63 -7.88 -4.13 12.31
N GLN A 64 -6.86 -4.79 11.75
CA GLN A 64 -6.17 -4.29 10.54
C GLN A 64 -7.13 -4.16 9.35
N GLU A 65 -8.00 -5.14 9.13
CA GLU A 65 -9.00 -5.11 8.05
C GLU A 65 -10.01 -3.97 8.26
N GLN A 66 -10.51 -3.80 9.48
CA GLN A 66 -11.46 -2.74 9.81
C GLN A 66 -10.81 -1.35 9.63
N VAL A 67 -9.59 -1.16 10.13
CA VAL A 67 -8.84 0.09 9.95
C VAL A 67 -8.59 0.35 8.47
N LYS A 68 -8.17 -0.65 7.71
CA LYS A 68 -7.96 -0.52 6.26
C LYS A 68 -9.24 -0.09 5.54
N ARG A 69 -10.38 -0.70 5.88
CA ARG A 69 -11.69 -0.34 5.30
C ARG A 69 -12.06 1.11 5.59
N VAL A 70 -11.93 1.54 6.85
CA VAL A 70 -12.22 2.93 7.25
C VAL A 70 -11.32 3.92 6.52
N LEU A 71 -10.02 3.61 6.38
CA LEU A 71 -9.09 4.45 5.63
C LEU A 71 -9.46 4.55 4.15
N GLN A 72 -9.84 3.43 3.53
CA GLN A 72 -10.31 3.41 2.14
C GLN A 72 -11.60 4.23 1.96
N GLU A 73 -12.57 4.09 2.86
CA GLU A 73 -13.82 4.87 2.86
C GLU A 73 -13.56 6.37 3.06
N ALA A 74 -12.53 6.71 3.84
CA ALA A 74 -12.08 8.10 4.04
C ALA A 74 -11.27 8.66 2.84
N GLY A 75 -11.06 7.88 1.78
CA GLY A 75 -10.31 8.29 0.59
C GLY A 75 -8.79 8.27 0.75
N VAL A 76 -8.27 7.59 1.77
CA VAL A 76 -6.82 7.43 1.96
C VAL A 76 -6.33 6.34 1.00
N ALA A 77 -5.52 6.73 0.02
CA ALA A 77 -4.89 5.81 -0.91
C ALA A 77 -3.92 4.87 -0.18
N SER A 78 -3.96 3.59 -0.52
CA SER A 78 -2.96 2.65 -0.02
C SER A 78 -1.64 2.82 -0.74
N GLU A 79 -0.54 2.38 -0.13
CA GLU A 79 0.78 2.39 -0.76
C GLU A 79 0.77 1.69 -2.13
N SER A 80 0.05 0.56 -2.25
CA SER A 80 -0.11 -0.14 -3.53
C SER A 80 -0.82 0.69 -4.60
N ASP A 81 -1.78 1.54 -4.21
CA ASP A 81 -2.48 2.40 -5.15
C ASP A 81 -1.53 3.48 -5.69
N VAL A 82 -0.68 4.03 -4.81
CA VAL A 82 0.35 5.02 -5.16
C VAL A 82 1.38 4.41 -6.10
N THR A 83 1.93 3.24 -5.76
CA THR A 83 2.91 2.56 -6.63
C THR A 83 2.32 2.21 -7.99
N SER A 84 1.05 1.78 -8.05
CA SER A 84 0.36 1.52 -9.32
C SER A 84 0.23 2.78 -10.17
N LEU A 85 -0.07 3.93 -9.55
CA LEU A 85 -0.12 5.22 -10.23
C LEU A 85 1.25 5.64 -10.74
N GLU A 86 2.31 5.50 -9.94
CA GLU A 86 3.69 5.81 -10.35
C GLU A 86 4.12 5.01 -11.59
N GLN A 87 3.82 3.70 -11.62
CA GLN A 87 4.12 2.86 -12.78
C GLN A 87 3.36 3.31 -14.04
N ARG A 88 2.08 3.66 -13.89
CA ARG A 88 1.26 4.15 -15.00
C ARG A 88 1.78 5.50 -15.53
N VAL A 89 2.20 6.38 -14.62
CA VAL A 89 2.83 7.66 -14.98
C VAL A 89 4.12 7.42 -15.77
N ALA A 90 5.02 6.56 -15.28
CA ALA A 90 6.28 6.25 -15.97
C ALA A 90 6.05 5.68 -17.39
N VAL A 91 5.04 4.81 -17.57
CA VAL A 91 4.68 4.27 -18.89
C VAL A 91 4.15 5.36 -19.82
N LEU A 92 3.32 6.28 -19.31
CA LEU A 92 2.78 7.39 -20.09
C LEU A 92 3.88 8.38 -20.49
N GLU A 93 4.79 8.69 -19.57
CA GLU A 93 5.96 9.54 -19.84
C GLU A 93 6.84 8.94 -20.94
N LYS A 94 7.09 7.63 -20.89
CA LYS A 94 7.84 6.93 -21.94
C LYS A 94 7.15 7.00 -23.31
N LYS A 95 5.83 6.74 -23.35
CA LYS A 95 5.05 6.81 -24.59
C LYS A 95 5.00 8.22 -25.18
N LEU A 96 4.93 9.25 -24.33
CA LEU A 96 5.01 10.64 -24.76
C LEU A 96 6.39 10.97 -25.33
N ALA A 97 7.47 10.49 -24.71
CA ALA A 97 8.82 10.66 -25.25
C ALA A 97 8.99 9.99 -26.62
N GLU A 98 8.43 8.79 -26.81
CA GLU A 98 8.44 8.06 -28.09
C GLU A 98 7.62 8.78 -29.18
N MET A 99 6.45 9.33 -28.85
CA MET A 99 5.62 10.08 -29.81
C MET A 99 6.29 11.38 -30.29
N HIS A 100 6.93 12.13 -29.40
CA HIS A 100 7.65 13.36 -29.74
C HIS A 100 8.98 13.11 -30.49
N GLN A 101 9.43 11.85 -30.58
CA GLN A 101 10.60 11.46 -31.37
C GLN A 101 10.29 11.08 -32.81
N THR A 102 9.02 11.11 -33.26
CA THR A 102 8.71 10.90 -34.69
C THR A 102 9.24 12.09 -35.49
N PRO A 103 10.31 11.94 -36.29
CA PRO A 103 10.78 13.02 -37.14
C PRO A 103 9.66 13.35 -38.13
N GLN A 104 9.39 14.64 -38.33
CA GLN A 104 8.62 15.11 -39.48
C GLN A 104 9.33 14.66 -40.77
N LEU A 105 8.98 13.48 -41.28
CA LEU A 105 9.43 12.94 -42.55
C LEU A 105 8.18 12.64 -43.38
N GLN A 106 7.64 13.66 -44.03
CA GLN A 106 6.92 13.57 -45.31
C GLN A 106 6.48 14.97 -45.77
N LEU A 107 7.37 15.64 -46.51
CA LEU A 107 7.03 16.64 -47.52
C LEU A 107 8.02 16.50 -48.69
N ASP A 108 7.94 15.37 -49.39
CA ASP A 108 8.46 15.15 -50.75
C ASP A 108 7.60 13.99 -51.29
N GLU A 109 6.92 13.98 -52.44
CA GLU A 109 7.01 14.74 -53.68
C GLU A 109 5.58 14.91 -54.27
N SER A 110 5.35 15.95 -55.06
CA SER A 110 4.34 15.92 -56.14
C SER A 110 5.08 16.20 -57.46
N PRO A 111 5.07 15.29 -58.45
CA PRO A 111 5.76 15.53 -59.71
C PRO A 111 4.90 16.45 -60.57
N ALA A 112 5.39 17.65 -60.89
CA ALA A 112 4.81 18.48 -61.94
C ALA A 112 5.37 18.02 -63.30
N PRO A 113 4.54 17.88 -64.35
CA PRO A 113 4.97 17.34 -65.63
C PRO A 113 5.82 18.37 -66.39
N SER A 114 6.84 17.88 -67.08
CA SER A 114 7.69 18.63 -68.00
C SER A 114 6.88 19.16 -69.19
N GLU A 115 6.84 20.49 -69.37
CA GLU A 115 6.57 21.13 -70.66
C GLU A 115 7.77 22.01 -71.06
N ASP A 116 8.58 21.40 -71.92
CA ASP A 116 9.19 21.90 -73.15
C ASP A 116 9.36 23.43 -73.41
N SER A 117 10.57 23.75 -73.93
CA SER A 117 10.95 24.88 -74.82
C SER A 117 11.42 26.22 -74.22
N PRO A 118 12.29 27.00 -74.93
CA PRO A 118 13.74 26.80 -75.19
C PRO A 118 14.60 28.03 -74.76
N PRO A 119 15.95 28.05 -74.92
CA PRO A 119 16.81 29.03 -74.26
C PRO A 119 16.91 30.35 -75.03
N LEU A 120 16.79 31.48 -74.33
CA LEU A 120 17.23 32.77 -74.85
C LEU A 120 18.67 33.05 -74.40
N LYS A 121 19.55 33.00 -75.41
CA LYS A 121 20.92 33.50 -75.42
C LYS A 121 20.95 35.00 -75.16
N GLY A 122 21.99 35.44 -74.45
CA GLY A 122 22.83 36.53 -74.94
C GLY A 122 22.73 37.88 -74.23
N ASN A 123 23.86 38.23 -73.62
CA ASN A 123 24.53 39.53 -73.66
C ASN A 123 23.97 40.73 -72.87
N GLU A 124 24.79 41.11 -71.89
CA GLU A 124 25.29 42.47 -71.62
C GLU A 124 24.99 43.50 -72.73
N ILE A 125 24.37 44.65 -72.39
CA ILE A 125 24.90 46.00 -72.68
C ILE A 125 24.21 47.05 -71.78
N GLU A 126 25.06 47.92 -71.20
CA GLU A 126 24.86 49.29 -70.63
C GLU A 126 23.79 49.59 -69.57
#